data_AF-A0A537AY18-F1
#
_entry.id   AF-A0A537AY18-F1
#
_cell.length_a   1.000
_cell.length_b   1.000
_cell.length_c   1.000
_cell.angle_alpha   90.00
_cell.angle_beta   90.00
_cell.angle_gamma   90.00
#
_symmetry.space_group_name_H-M   'P 1'
#
loop_
_entity.id
_entity.type
_entity.pdbx_description
1 polymer ?
#
loop_
_entity_poly.entity_id
_entity_poly.type
_entity_poly.pdbx_seq_one_letter_code
_entity_poly.pdbx_strand_id
1 'polypeptide(L)'
;MIRGECLEAGMHVVSIGGRPDDAALSRFDRTLRLGTAPAPVGRPELATADEYLGYVARPQDPRWGTNRMGARAPQVTGKGGDVSFADVVSGRVRGRTSRDQITFSERGNIQGAQFFAVAAAAYEAARREGLGRDLPTDWFLQDIRD
;
A
#
# COMPACT_ATOMS: atom_id res chain seq x y z
N MET A 1 8.07 -13.70 12.58
CA MET A 1 7.95 -12.66 13.62
C MET A 1 9.25 -11.88 13.62
N ILE A 2 9.20 -10.55 13.55
CA ILE A 2 10.41 -9.71 13.66
C ILE A 2 10.69 -9.55 15.14
N ARG A 3 11.83 -10.08 15.59
CA ARG A 3 12.18 -10.15 17.02
C ARG A 3 12.95 -8.92 17.44
N GLY A 4 12.49 -8.26 18.49
CA GLY A 4 13.14 -7.07 19.03
C GLY A 4 14.58 -7.32 19.44
N GLU A 5 14.91 -8.52 19.94
CA GLU A 5 16.28 -8.89 20.34
C GLU A 5 17.31 -8.86 19.18
N CYS A 6 16.85 -9.02 17.94
CA CYS A 6 17.71 -9.05 16.76
C CYS A 6 17.95 -7.66 16.15
N LEU A 7 17.34 -6.60 16.70
CA LEU A 7 17.50 -5.25 16.17
C LEU A 7 18.80 -4.62 16.67
N GLU A 8 19.48 -3.89 15.79
CA GLU A 8 20.72 -3.17 16.06
C GLU A 8 20.56 -1.69 15.74
N ALA A 9 21.36 -0.84 16.40
CA ALA A 9 21.37 0.60 16.15
C ALA A 9 21.64 0.88 14.66
N GLY A 10 20.85 1.80 14.10
CA GLY A 10 20.97 2.18 12.69
C GLY A 10 20.27 1.27 11.69
N MET A 11 19.71 0.13 12.11
CA MET A 11 19.03 -0.79 11.20
C MET A 11 17.79 -0.13 10.54
N HIS A 12 17.59 -0.42 9.24
CA HIS A 12 16.30 -0.22 8.59
C HIS A 12 15.65 -1.59 8.36
N VAL A 13 14.45 -1.76 8.89
CA VAL A 13 13.69 -3.01 8.78
C VAL A 13 12.59 -2.81 7.75
N VAL A 14 12.60 -3.63 6.70
CA VAL A 14 11.51 -3.71 5.74
C VAL A 14 10.76 -5.01 5.97
N SER A 15 9.46 -4.93 6.28
CA SER A 15 8.61 -6.12 6.41
C SER A 15 7.65 -6.23 5.23
N ILE A 16 7.91 -7.20 4.34
CA ILE A 16 6.95 -7.58 3.30
C ILE A 16 5.87 -8.52 3.85
N GLY A 17 6.23 -9.28 4.89
CA GLY A 17 5.36 -10.17 5.64
C GLY A 17 5.98 -10.49 7.00
N GLY A 18 5.13 -10.74 7.99
CA GLY A 18 5.55 -10.99 9.37
C GLY A 18 5.41 -9.75 10.25
N ARG A 19 4.85 -9.97 11.44
CA ARG A 19 4.58 -8.93 12.42
C ARG A 19 5.79 -8.73 13.35
N PRO A 20 6.16 -7.49 13.69
CA PRO A 20 7.06 -7.21 14.81
C PRO A 20 6.44 -7.66 16.13
N ASP A 21 7.27 -8.22 17.02
CA ASP A 21 6.89 -8.42 18.42
C ASP A 21 6.91 -7.10 19.19
N ASP A 22 6.38 -7.10 20.42
CA ASP A 22 6.31 -5.88 21.24
C ASP A 22 7.69 -5.28 21.55
N ALA A 23 8.73 -6.09 21.59
CA ALA A 23 10.11 -5.66 21.78
C ALA A 23 10.66 -4.93 20.54
N ALA A 24 10.30 -5.36 19.34
CA ALA A 24 10.65 -4.66 18.12
C ALA A 24 9.88 -3.34 18.01
N LEU A 25 8.58 -3.36 18.32
CA LEU A 25 7.72 -2.18 18.30
C LEU A 25 8.19 -1.07 19.23
N SER A 26 8.73 -1.42 20.40
CA SER A 26 9.24 -0.45 21.37
C SER A 26 10.59 0.16 20.98
N ARG A 27 11.29 -0.44 20.01
CA ARG A 27 12.63 -0.04 19.59
C ARG A 27 12.66 0.76 18.29
N PHE A 28 11.56 0.85 17.55
CA PHE A 28 11.50 1.65 16.33
C PHE A 28 11.39 3.14 16.66
N ASP A 29 12.37 3.94 16.20
CA ASP A 29 12.40 5.39 16.39
C ASP A 29 11.54 6.15 15.36
N ARG A 30 11.44 5.59 14.15
CA ARG A 30 10.69 6.14 13.02
C ARG A 30 10.08 5.01 12.24
N THR A 31 8.84 5.20 11.83
CA THR A 31 8.17 4.22 11.00
C THR A 31 7.60 4.87 9.74
N LEU A 32 7.71 4.19 8.61
CA LEU A 32 7.36 4.70 7.30
C LEU A 32 6.11 4.00 6.78
N ARG A 33 5.08 4.79 6.48
CA ARG A 33 3.93 4.36 5.70
C ARG A 33 4.15 4.70 4.22
N LEU A 34 4.24 3.71 3.34
CA LEU A 34 4.39 3.97 1.90
C LEU A 34 3.20 4.73 1.31
N GLY A 35 1.97 4.47 1.79
CA GLY A 35 0.80 5.22 1.39
C GLY A 35 -0.52 4.59 1.80
N THR A 36 -1.59 5.13 1.22
CA THR A 36 -2.95 4.61 1.20
C THR A 36 -3.37 4.46 -0.25
N ALA A 37 -4.25 3.51 -0.55
CA ALA A 37 -4.87 3.44 -1.86
C ALA A 37 -5.60 4.76 -2.18
N PRO A 38 -5.46 5.29 -3.40
CA PRO A 38 -6.27 6.44 -3.82
C PRO A 38 -7.74 6.04 -3.91
N ALA A 39 -8.64 7.00 -3.67
CA ALA A 39 -10.06 6.78 -3.90
C ALA A 39 -10.34 6.55 -5.39
N PRO A 40 -11.43 5.83 -5.75
CA PRO A 40 -11.85 5.71 -7.13
C PRO A 40 -12.10 7.08 -7.77
N VAL A 41 -11.72 7.23 -9.04
CA VAL A 41 -12.00 8.43 -9.81
C VAL A 41 -13.53 8.65 -9.87
N GLY A 42 -13.98 9.84 -9.50
CA GLY A 42 -15.40 10.20 -9.45
C GLY A 42 -16.16 9.79 -8.19
N ARG A 43 -15.53 9.05 -7.26
CA ARG A 43 -16.13 8.64 -5.97
C ARG A 43 -15.16 8.87 -4.79
N PRO A 44 -14.71 10.11 -4.53
CA PRO A 44 -13.71 10.41 -3.51
C PRO A 44 -14.15 10.03 -2.08
N GLU A 45 -15.45 9.97 -1.81
CA GLU A 45 -16.02 9.57 -0.53
C GLU A 45 -15.80 8.09 -0.18
N LEU A 46 -15.36 7.28 -1.15
CA LEU A 46 -14.96 5.89 -0.95
C LEU A 46 -13.48 5.72 -0.58
N ALA A 47 -12.77 6.82 -0.32
CA ALA A 47 -11.39 6.78 0.19
C ALA A 47 -11.32 5.94 1.47
N THR A 48 -10.40 4.99 1.50
CA THR A 48 -10.13 4.17 2.69
C THR A 48 -8.64 4.12 2.98
N ALA A 49 -8.30 4.07 4.27
CA ALA A 49 -6.94 3.79 4.71
C ALA A 49 -6.62 2.28 4.72
N ASP A 50 -7.60 1.44 4.38
CA ASP A 50 -7.55 -0.03 4.41
C ASP A 50 -7.24 -0.64 3.03
N GLU A 51 -6.89 -1.92 2.99
CA GLU A 51 -6.37 -2.60 1.78
C GLU A 51 -7.47 -3.05 0.82
N TYR A 52 -8.74 -2.98 1.25
CA TYR A 52 -9.88 -3.38 0.42
C TYR A 52 -11.18 -2.72 0.89
N LEU A 53 -12.16 -2.69 -0.01
CA LEU A 53 -13.57 -2.42 0.31
C LEU A 53 -14.35 -3.73 0.12
N GLY A 54 -15.03 -4.18 1.16
CA GLY A 54 -15.94 -5.34 1.07
C GLY A 54 -17.39 -4.90 0.90
N TYR A 55 -18.14 -5.54 0.00
CA TYR A 55 -19.58 -5.35 -0.14
C TYR A 55 -20.30 -6.69 -0.35
N VAL A 56 -21.59 -6.74 -0.04
CA VAL A 56 -22.46 -7.90 -0.29
C VAL A 56 -23.54 -7.45 -1.26
N ALA A 57 -23.60 -8.06 -2.46
CA ALA A 57 -24.56 -7.75 -3.52
C ALA A 57 -25.70 -8.79 -3.63
N ARG A 58 -26.05 -9.45 -2.52
CA ARG A 58 -27.05 -10.53 -2.47
C ARG A 58 -28.13 -10.22 -1.44
N PRO A 59 -29.31 -9.72 -1.85
CA PRO A 59 -30.38 -9.32 -0.94
C PRO A 59 -30.87 -10.42 0.02
N GLN A 60 -30.77 -11.68 -0.38
CA GLN A 60 -31.18 -12.83 0.42
C GLN A 60 -30.07 -13.35 1.36
N ASP A 61 -28.85 -12.82 1.27
CA ASP A 61 -27.76 -13.20 2.16
C ASP A 61 -28.05 -12.66 3.57
N PRO A 62 -27.91 -13.47 4.64
CA PRO A 62 -28.12 -13.01 6.02
C PRO A 62 -27.25 -11.81 6.43
N ARG A 63 -26.18 -11.52 5.68
CA ARG A 63 -25.29 -10.35 5.88
C ARG A 63 -25.73 -9.10 5.10
N TRP A 64 -26.79 -9.20 4.31
CA TRP A 64 -27.34 -8.06 3.57
C TRP A 64 -27.79 -6.97 4.54
N GLY A 65 -27.29 -5.75 4.34
CA GLY A 65 -27.59 -4.60 5.21
C GLY A 65 -26.97 -4.65 6.62
N THR A 66 -26.22 -5.70 6.96
CA THR A 66 -25.55 -5.81 8.27
C THR A 66 -24.12 -5.27 8.25
N ASN A 67 -23.51 -5.16 7.07
CA ASN A 67 -22.20 -4.55 6.89
C ASN A 67 -22.26 -3.07 7.30
N ARG A 68 -21.66 -2.76 8.45
CA ARG A 68 -21.35 -1.39 8.84
C ARG A 68 -19.92 -1.08 8.41
N MET A 69 -19.65 0.15 8.01
CA MET A 69 -18.29 0.61 7.81
C MET A 69 -17.54 0.41 9.14
N GLY A 70 -16.53 -0.46 9.13
CA GLY A 70 -15.78 -0.82 10.34
C GLY A 70 -14.98 0.36 10.89
N ALA A 71 -14.55 0.26 12.15
CA ALA A 71 -13.65 1.25 12.75
C ALA A 71 -12.22 1.11 12.21
N ARG A 72 -11.64 2.29 11.89
CA ARG A 72 -10.28 2.71 11.49
C ARG A 72 -9.26 1.62 11.10
N ALA A 73 -8.64 1.76 9.92
CA ALA A 73 -7.36 1.15 9.57
C ALA A 73 -6.18 2.00 10.07
N PRO A 74 -5.42 1.53 11.08
CA PRO A 74 -4.00 1.83 11.17
C PRO A 74 -3.20 0.54 11.49
N GLN A 75 -1.93 0.38 11.12
CA GLN A 75 -0.83 1.18 11.66
C GLN A 75 0.49 0.84 10.97
N VAL A 76 1.38 1.84 10.91
CA VAL A 76 2.79 1.56 11.12
C VAL A 76 3.01 1.67 12.64
N THR A 77 3.41 0.59 13.30
CA THR A 77 2.99 0.32 14.70
C THR A 77 3.85 0.96 15.80
N GLY A 78 4.86 1.76 15.46
CA GLY A 78 5.93 2.15 16.38
C GLY A 78 5.63 3.37 17.25
N LYS A 79 4.61 3.30 18.13
CA LYS A 79 4.32 4.19 19.29
C LYS A 79 4.54 5.72 19.18
N GLY A 80 4.73 6.30 17.99
CA GLY A 80 4.90 7.73 17.72
C GLY A 80 6.02 8.04 16.71
N GLY A 81 5.80 9.02 15.81
CA GLY A 81 6.79 9.45 14.82
C GLY A 81 6.66 8.78 13.43
N ASP A 82 5.48 8.24 13.13
CA ASP A 82 5.15 7.71 11.81
C ASP A 82 5.20 8.83 10.75
N VAL A 83 5.80 8.53 9.61
CA VAL A 83 5.90 9.45 8.47
C VAL A 83 5.32 8.79 7.23
N SER A 84 4.64 9.57 6.40
CA SER A 84 4.22 9.08 5.09
C SER A 84 5.38 9.22 4.10
N PHE A 85 5.52 8.27 3.17
CA PHE A 85 6.52 8.36 2.12
C PHE A 85 6.34 9.64 1.29
N ALA A 86 5.09 10.02 0.98
CA ALA A 86 4.78 11.25 0.28
C ALA A 86 5.31 12.51 1.00
N ASP A 87 5.21 12.58 2.33
CA ASP A 87 5.71 13.71 3.10
C ASP A 87 7.24 13.72 3.20
N VAL A 88 7.88 12.55 3.25
CA VAL A 88 9.34 12.43 3.25
C VAL A 88 9.92 12.86 1.90
N VAL A 89 9.40 12.36 0.78
CA VAL A 89 9.93 12.69 -0.55
C VAL A 89 9.64 14.14 -0.96
N SER A 90 8.55 14.72 -0.45
CA SER A 90 8.23 16.14 -0.68
C SER A 90 8.95 17.08 0.30
N GLY A 91 9.73 16.54 1.24
CA GLY A 91 10.49 17.34 2.22
C GLY A 91 9.65 17.98 3.33
N ARG A 92 8.34 17.66 3.43
CA ARG A 92 7.47 18.17 4.50
C ARG A 92 7.86 17.62 5.87
N VAL A 93 8.35 16.38 5.90
CA VAL A 93 8.81 15.72 7.13
C VAL A 93 10.14 15.04 6.87
N ARG A 94 11.05 15.06 7.87
CA ARG A 94 12.30 14.29 7.79
C ARG A 94 12.04 12.82 8.12
N GLY A 95 12.65 11.92 7.34
CA GLY A 95 12.73 10.50 7.68
C GLY A 95 13.72 10.25 8.83
N ARG A 96 14.76 9.47 8.56
CA ARG A 96 15.88 9.26 9.49
C ARG A 96 16.63 10.56 9.74
N THR A 97 16.90 10.88 11.02
CA THR A 97 17.64 12.07 11.46
C THR A 97 18.94 11.76 12.20
N SER A 98 19.17 10.50 12.60
CA SER A 98 20.43 10.04 13.19
C SER A 98 20.84 8.66 12.65
N ARG A 99 22.15 8.38 12.71
CA ARG A 99 22.73 7.08 12.33
C ARG A 99 22.28 5.96 13.26
N ASP A 100 21.95 6.25 14.52
CA ASP A 100 21.62 5.22 15.51
C ASP A 100 20.15 4.80 15.47
N GLN A 101 19.29 5.58 14.81
CA GLN A 101 17.86 5.30 14.78
C GLN A 101 17.56 3.94 14.14
N ILE A 102 16.68 3.17 14.74
CA ILE A 102 16.11 1.97 14.16
C ILE A 102 14.83 2.40 13.46
N THR A 103 14.77 2.16 12.15
CA THR A 103 13.65 2.61 11.32
C THR A 103 12.91 1.42 10.74
N PHE A 104 11.59 1.53 10.61
CA PHE A 104 10.75 0.44 10.13
C PHE A 104 9.89 0.89 8.95
N SER A 105 9.72 0.02 7.97
CA SER A 105 8.69 0.15 6.93
C SER A 105 8.00 -1.19 6.73
N GLU A 106 6.69 -1.15 6.57
CA GLU A 106 5.94 -2.30 6.04
C GLU A 106 5.83 -2.20 4.52
N ARG A 107 5.42 -3.28 3.86
CA ARG A 107 5.04 -3.34 2.43
C ARG A 107 4.20 -2.15 1.97
N GLY A 108 3.40 -1.60 2.89
CA GLY A 108 2.59 -0.43 2.69
C GLY A 108 1.37 -0.69 1.82
N ASN A 109 0.27 -0.10 2.26
CA ASN A 109 -1.04 -0.36 1.70
C ASN A 109 -1.38 0.62 0.57
N ILE A 110 -0.84 0.37 -0.63
CA ILE A 110 -1.11 1.19 -1.83
C ILE A 110 -1.87 0.45 -2.92
N GLN A 111 -2.52 -0.68 -2.62
CA GLN A 111 -3.40 -1.46 -3.54
C GLN A 111 -2.90 -1.55 -5.00
N GLY A 112 -1.63 -1.86 -5.16
CA GLY A 112 -1.02 -2.02 -6.48
C GLY A 112 -0.60 -0.73 -7.18
N ALA A 113 -0.62 0.42 -6.51
CA ALA A 113 -0.16 1.69 -7.10
C ALA A 113 1.29 1.72 -7.53
N GLN A 114 2.13 1.03 -6.77
CA GLN A 114 3.49 0.72 -7.19
C GLN A 114 3.52 -0.04 -8.53
N PHE A 115 2.61 -0.99 -8.75
CA PHE A 115 2.59 -1.80 -9.96
C PHE A 115 2.13 -0.99 -11.16
N PHE A 116 1.06 -0.19 -11.06
CA PHE A 116 0.63 0.60 -12.22
C PHE A 116 1.61 1.71 -12.60
N ALA A 117 2.28 2.35 -11.63
CA ALA A 117 3.34 3.31 -11.91
C ALA A 117 4.51 2.67 -12.68
N VAL A 118 4.98 1.49 -12.25
CA VAL A 118 6.07 0.77 -12.92
C VAL A 118 5.60 0.16 -14.25
N ALA A 119 4.37 -0.34 -14.33
CA ALA A 119 3.81 -0.93 -15.54
C ALA A 119 3.73 0.10 -16.67
N ALA A 120 3.31 1.34 -16.39
CA ALA A 120 3.32 2.41 -17.38
C ALA A 120 4.74 2.70 -17.90
N ALA A 121 5.71 2.85 -17.00
CA ALA A 121 7.10 3.09 -17.39
C ALA A 121 7.70 1.92 -18.22
N ALA A 122 7.43 0.68 -17.81
CA ALA A 122 7.85 -0.52 -18.52
C ALA A 122 7.19 -0.64 -19.90
N TYR A 123 5.89 -0.35 -20.00
CA TYR A 123 5.14 -0.33 -21.24
C TYR A 123 5.70 0.70 -22.23
N GLU A 124 5.91 1.94 -21.79
CA GLU A 124 6.47 3.00 -22.64
C GLU A 124 7.91 2.68 -23.08
N ALA A 125 8.70 2.05 -22.21
CA ALA A 125 10.04 1.58 -22.58
C ALA A 125 9.98 0.47 -23.64
N ALA A 126 9.13 -0.54 -23.44
CA ALA A 126 8.94 -1.63 -24.41
C ALA A 126 8.50 -1.11 -25.78
N ARG A 127 7.58 -0.13 -25.81
CA ARG A 127 7.14 0.52 -27.06
C ARG A 127 8.27 1.21 -27.81
N ARG A 128 9.13 1.96 -27.12
CA ARG A 128 10.28 2.63 -27.76
C ARG A 128 11.27 1.64 -28.37
N GLU A 129 11.44 0.49 -27.74
CA GLU A 129 12.36 -0.57 -28.16
C GLU A 129 11.72 -1.55 -29.17
N GLY A 130 10.45 -1.37 -29.53
CA GLY A 130 9.74 -2.30 -30.42
C GLY A 130 9.55 -3.70 -29.82
N LEU A 131 9.48 -3.82 -28.50
CA LEU A 131 9.31 -5.08 -27.77
C LEU A 131 7.83 -5.39 -27.53
N GLY A 132 7.51 -6.70 -27.49
CA GLY A 132 6.16 -7.20 -27.20
C GLY A 132 5.43 -7.69 -28.45
N ARG A 133 4.12 -7.87 -28.32
CA ARG A 133 3.23 -8.27 -29.40
C ARG A 133 1.94 -7.48 -29.31
N ASP A 134 1.48 -6.97 -30.45
CA ASP A 134 0.15 -6.40 -30.53
C ASP A 134 -0.89 -7.51 -30.35
N LEU A 135 -1.88 -7.26 -29.51
CA LEU A 135 -3.03 -8.12 -29.30
C LEU A 135 -4.22 -7.46 -30.02
N PRO A 136 -4.64 -8.00 -31.19
CA PRO A 136 -5.72 -7.41 -31.96
C PRO A 136 -7.00 -7.29 -31.12
N THR A 137 -7.62 -6.11 -31.13
CA THR A 137 -8.81 -5.83 -30.30
C THR A 137 -10.01 -6.68 -30.69
N ASP A 138 -10.15 -7.00 -31.97
CA ASP A 138 -11.18 -7.87 -32.55
C ASP A 138 -11.14 -9.30 -32.00
N TRP A 139 -10.01 -9.77 -31.47
CA TRP A 139 -9.94 -11.07 -30.79
C TRP A 139 -10.74 -11.10 -29.47
N PHE A 140 -10.99 -9.93 -28.87
CA PHE A 140 -11.58 -9.80 -27.54
C PHE A 140 -12.94 -9.11 -27.53
N LEU A 141 -13.42 -8.63 -28.68
CA LEU A 141 -14.71 -7.96 -28.80
C LEU A 141 -15.69 -8.80 -29.63
N GLN A 142 -16.97 -8.67 -29.28
CA GLN A 142 -18.08 -9.20 -30.05
C GLN A 142 -19.04 -8.05 -30.37
N ASP A 143 -19.53 -7.99 -31.60
CA ASP A 143 -20.59 -7.07 -31.98
C ASP A 143 -21.93 -7.49 -31.35
N ILE A 144 -22.63 -6.52 -30.76
CA ILE A 144 -23.92 -6.72 -30.07
C ILE A 144 -25.12 -6.21 -30.86
N ARG A 145 -24.92 -5.86 -32.14
CA ARG A 145 -25.94 -5.27 -33.01
C ARG A 145 -26.26 -6.22 -34.15
N ASP A 146 -27.36 -6.95 -33.96
CA ASP A 146 -28.26 -7.43 -35.01
C ASP A 146 -29.65 -6.85 -34.73
#